data_AF-A0A7X5VLU5-F1
#
_entry.id   AF-A0A7X5VLU5-F1
#
_cell.length_a   1.000
_cell.length_b   1.000
_cell.length_c   1.000
_cell.angle_alpha   90.00
_cell.angle_beta   90.00
_cell.angle_gamma   90.00
#
_symmetry.space_group_name_H-M   'P 1'
#
loop_
_entity.id
_entity.type
_entity.pdbx_description
1 polymer ?
#
loop_
_entity_poly.entity_id
_entity_poly.type
_entity_poly.pdbx_seq_one_letter_code
_entity_poly.pdbx_strand_id
1 'polypeptide(L)' 'MSLDPKKVLDRLKSVPYPGFTRDIVSAGVVRDASVESDQVVIRLELPPGA' A
#
# COMPACT_ATOMS: atom_id res chain seq x y z
N MET A 1 -17.07 -13.34 4.74
CA MET A 1 -16.10 -12.93 3.70
C MET A 1 -14.87 -12.43 4.43
N SER A 2 -13.75 -13.14 4.39
CA SER A 2 -12.48 -12.59 4.89
C SER A 2 -11.88 -11.67 3.84
N LEU A 3 -11.29 -10.56 4.27
CA LEU A 3 -10.48 -9.71 3.40
C LEU A 3 -9.15 -10.43 3.11
N ASP A 4 -8.82 -10.61 1.84
CA ASP A 4 -7.55 -11.19 1.43
C ASP A 4 -6.46 -10.09 1.40
N PRO A 5 -5.34 -10.23 2.14
CA PRO A 5 -4.26 -9.23 2.14
C PRO A 5 -3.70 -8.94 0.74
N LYS A 6 -3.69 -9.95 -0.15
CA LYS A 6 -3.27 -9.79 -1.55
C LYS A 6 -4.18 -8.81 -2.31
N LYS A 7 -5.50 -8.86 -2.09
CA LYS A 7 -6.44 -7.94 -2.73
C LYS A 7 -6.25 -6.50 -2.26
N VAL A 8 -5.87 -6.31 -1.00
CA VAL A 8 -5.51 -4.99 -0.46
C VAL A 8 -4.28 -4.46 -1.20
N LEU A 9 -3.20 -5.24 -1.27
CA LEU A 9 -1.98 -4.83 -1.99
C LEU A 9 -2.22 -4.54 -3.48
N ASP A 10 -3.00 -5.39 -4.15
CA ASP A 10 -3.35 -5.16 -5.56
C ASP A 10 -4.19 -3.89 -5.74
N ARG A 11 -5.04 -3.54 -4.76
CA ARG A 11 -5.77 -2.27 -4.79
C ARG A 11 -4.84 -1.08 -4.57
N LEU A 12 -3.85 -1.20 -3.68
CA LEU A 12 -2.86 -0.13 -3.44
C LEU A 12 -2.01 0.17 -4.68
N LYS A 13 -1.78 -0.80 -5.57
CA LYS A 13 -1.10 -0.55 -6.87
C LYS A 13 -1.86 0.40 -7.80
N SER A 14 -3.15 0.65 -7.55
CA SER A 14 -3.92 1.65 -8.32
C SER A 14 -3.68 3.09 -7.87
N VAL A 15 -2.97 3.29 -6.75
CA VAL A 15 -2.65 4.62 -6.22
C VAL A 15 -1.30 5.06 -6.78
N PRO A 16 -1.24 6.05 -7.68
CA PRO A 16 0.02 6.55 -8.22
C PRO A 16 0.82 7.30 -7.16
N TYR A 17 2.14 7.19 -7.19
CA TYR A 17 3.00 8.00 -6.33
C TYR A 17 3.27 9.37 -6.98
N PRO A 18 2.97 10.50 -6.31
CA PRO A 18 3.09 11.83 -6.91
C PRO A 18 4.49 12.13 -7.42
N GLY A 19 4.61 12.66 -8.65
CA GLY A 19 5.90 13.00 -9.25
C GLY A 19 6.68 11.80 -9.80
N PHE A 20 6.13 10.58 -9.74
CA PHE A 20 6.75 9.37 -10.28
C PHE A 20 5.79 8.60 -11.19
N THR A 21 6.35 7.70 -12.01
CA THR A 21 5.58 6.85 -12.93
C THR A 21 5.06 5.56 -12.28
N ARG A 22 5.53 5.24 -11.07
CA ARG A 22 5.20 3.99 -10.35
C ARG A 22 4.14 4.24 -9.27
N ASP A 23 3.40 3.20 -8.93
CA ASP A 23 2.44 3.22 -7.82
C ASP A 23 3.13 3.15 -6.44
N ILE A 24 2.39 3.43 -5.37
CA ILE A 24 2.93 3.46 -3.99
C ILE A 24 3.50 2.11 -3.52
N VAL A 25 3.04 0.98 -4.06
CA VAL A 25 3.59 -0.35 -3.74
C VAL A 25 4.91 -0.54 -4.48
N SER A 26 4.92 -0.28 -5.80
CA SER A 26 6.12 -0.39 -6.64
C SER A 26 7.19 0.66 -6.32
N ALA A 27 6.80 1.80 -5.74
CA ALA A 27 7.71 2.83 -5.23
C ALA A 27 8.34 2.46 -3.88
N GLY A 28 7.90 1.37 -3.24
CA GLY A 28 8.41 0.94 -1.94
C GLY A 28 7.88 1.75 -0.76
N VAL A 29 6.80 2.53 -0.94
CA VAL A 29 6.20 3.36 0.11
C VAL A 29 5.37 2.51 1.08
N VAL A 30 4.74 1.44 0.57
CA VAL A 30 3.99 0.51 1.42
C VAL A 30 4.96 -0.42 2.14
N ARG A 31 5.18 -0.15 3.43
CA ARG A 31 6.07 -0.94 4.30
C ARG A 31 5.39 -2.22 4.79
N ASP A 32 4.12 -2.11 5.17
CA ASP A 32 3.34 -3.23 5.69
C ASP A 32 1.84 -3.03 5.43
N ALA A 33 1.10 -4.13 5.33
CA ALA A 33 -0.36 -4.15 5.20
C ALA A 33 -0.94 -5.36 5.92
N SER A 34 -1.70 -5.12 6.98
CA SER A 34 -2.39 -6.16 7.75
C SER A 34 -3.90 -6.01 7.63
N VAL A 35 -4.58 -7.16 7.65
CA VAL A 35 -6.03 -7.25 7.74
C VAL A 35 -6.36 -7.78 9.12
N GLU A 36 -6.95 -6.93 9.94
CA GLU A 36 -7.55 -7.29 11.21
C GLU A 36 -9.06 -7.44 11.03
N SER A 37 -9.77 -8.06 11.98
CA SER A 37 -11.12 -8.60 11.79
C SER A 37 -12.13 -7.66 11.10
N ASP A 38 -12.06 -6.35 11.32
CA ASP A 38 -12.88 -5.35 10.62
C ASP A 38 -12.09 -4.20 9.97
N GLN A 39 -10.75 -4.27 10.01
CA GLN A 39 -9.88 -3.14 9.72
C GLN A 39 -8.72 -3.54 8.83
N VAL A 40 -8.32 -2.59 7.98
CA VAL A 40 -7.09 -2.70 7.19
C VAL A 40 -6.12 -1.66 7.71
N VAL A 41 -5.00 -2.11 8.26
CA VAL A 41 -3.94 -1.24 8.76
C VAL A 41 -2.80 -1.26 7.75
N ILE A 42 -2.41 -0.08 7.27
CA ILE A 42 -1.37 0.08 6.26
C ILE A 42 -0.29 0.98 6.84
N ARG A 43 0.95 0.50 6.88
CA ARG A 43 2.11 1.29 7.26
C ARG A 43 2.78 1.83 6.01
N LEU A 44 2.83 3.15 5.90
CA LEU A 44 3.52 3.85 4.83
C LEU A 44 4.80 4.45 5.38
N GLU A 45 5.88 4.32 4.63
CA GLU A 45 7.15 4.99 4.89
C GLU A 45 7.55 5.76 3.64
N LEU A 46 7.69 7.08 3.79
CA LEU A 46 8.13 7.90 2.69
C LEU A 46 9.64 7.72 2.50
N PRO A 47 10.11 7.51 1.26
CA PRO A 47 11.53 7.48 0.99
C PRO A 47 12.15 8.83 1.36
N PRO A 48 13.40 8.84 1.86
CA PRO A 48 14.07 10.10 2.20
C PRO A 48 14.15 11.02 0.97
N GLY A 49 13.68 12.26 1.13
CA GLY A 49 13.64 13.27 0.06
C GLY A 49 12.32 13.38 -0.72
N ALA A 50 11.25 12.73 -0.24
CA ALA A 50 9.87 12.99 -0.67
C ALA A 50 9.34 14.35 -0.18
#